data_AF-I4C6G1-F1
#
_entry.id   AF-I4C6G1-F1
#
_cell.length_a   1.000
_cell.length_b   1.000
_cell.length_c   1.000
_cell.angle_alpha   90.00
_cell.angle_beta   90.00
_cell.angle_gamma   90.00
#
_symmetry.space_group_name_H-M   'P 1'
#
loop_
_entity.id
_entity.type
_entity.pdbx_description
1 polymer ?
#
loop_
_entity_poly.entity_id
_entity_poly.type
_entity_poly.pdbx_seq_one_letter_code
_entity_poly.pdbx_strand_id
1 'polypeptide(L)'
;MSRSFVSTANRWYNLGSRNFYPLLKIGKGAHMAKRVKMYGISTCTHSRCAKEFLSFLGVEFECTDLDLISKEMAGLLMEEVKRLNGRCSFPTILIGDKVVVGCRKELIQEALEND
;
A
#
# COMPACT_ATOMS: atom_id res chain seq x y z
N MET A 1 -29.39 12.37 -32.81
CA MET A 1 -29.48 12.22 -31.34
C MET A 1 -28.06 12.19 -30.82
N SER A 2 -27.50 13.35 -30.44
CA SER A 2 -27.42 13.85 -29.04
C SER A 2 -26.57 12.93 -28.16
N ARG A 3 -25.53 13.37 -27.44
CA ARG A 3 -24.97 14.71 -27.16
C ARG A 3 -23.55 14.47 -26.59
N SER A 4 -22.61 15.29 -27.05
CA SER A 4 -21.66 16.04 -26.22
C SER A 4 -20.83 15.31 -25.16
N PHE A 5 -19.52 15.16 -25.40
CA PHE A 5 -18.53 15.28 -24.33
C PHE A 5 -17.78 16.61 -24.52
N VAL A 6 -18.09 17.54 -23.63
CA VAL A 6 -17.57 18.91 -23.60
C VAL A 6 -16.39 18.93 -22.62
N SER A 7 -15.31 19.55 -23.10
CA SER A 7 -14.42 20.46 -22.39
C SER A 7 -13.51 19.91 -21.27
N THR A 8 -12.22 19.94 -21.61
CA THR A 8 -11.19 20.76 -20.92
C THR A 8 -10.99 20.53 -19.43
N ALA A 9 -9.87 19.92 -19.11
CA ALA A 9 -8.75 20.54 -18.38
C ALA A 9 -7.92 19.44 -17.71
N ASN A 10 -6.60 19.63 -17.78
CA ASN A 10 -5.52 19.10 -16.93
C ASN A 10 -4.35 18.94 -17.89
N ARG A 11 -3.65 20.01 -18.28
CA ARG A 11 -2.66 20.77 -17.47
C ARG A 11 -1.75 19.84 -16.67
N TRP A 12 -0.97 19.07 -17.43
CA TRP A 12 0.21 18.37 -16.94
C TRP A 12 1.36 19.36 -16.72
N TYR A 13 2.22 18.99 -15.77
CA TYR A 13 3.54 19.54 -15.40
C TYR A 13 3.59 20.68 -14.37
N ASN A 14 3.85 20.34 -13.09
CA ASN A 14 5.21 20.30 -12.54
C ASN A 14 5.18 20.09 -11.00
N LEU A 15 5.73 18.97 -10.53
CA LEU A 15 6.76 18.90 -9.45
C LEU A 15 6.91 17.45 -8.95
N GLY A 16 8.11 16.89 -9.14
CA GLY A 16 8.72 16.06 -8.10
C GLY A 16 8.53 14.54 -8.16
N SER A 17 8.95 13.92 -9.27
CA SER A 17 9.76 12.68 -9.32
C SER A 17 9.50 11.50 -8.35
N ARG A 18 9.18 10.37 -9.01
CA ARG A 18 9.46 8.95 -8.67
C ARG A 18 8.46 8.22 -7.78
N ASN A 19 7.40 7.70 -8.41
CA ASN A 19 7.27 6.26 -8.68
C ASN A 19 6.14 6.04 -9.68
N PHE A 20 6.53 5.77 -10.93
CA PHE A 20 5.66 5.42 -12.02
C PHE A 20 5.63 3.89 -12.08
N TYR A 21 4.61 3.27 -11.50
CA TYR A 21 4.30 1.87 -11.80
C TYR A 21 3.20 1.87 -12.87
N PRO A 22 3.49 1.34 -14.07
CA PRO A 22 2.54 1.32 -15.16
C PRO A 22 1.39 0.37 -14.83
N LEU A 23 0.18 0.92 -14.90
CA LEU A 23 -1.05 0.14 -15.01
C LEU A 23 -0.94 -0.84 -16.19
N LEU A 24 -1.43 -2.06 -15.96
CA LEU A 24 -1.86 -3.05 -16.96
C LEU A 24 -0.80 -4.02 -17.51
N LYS A 25 -0.70 -5.20 -16.87
CA LYS A 25 -0.62 -6.48 -17.59
C LYS A 25 -1.64 -7.46 -17.03
N ILE A 26 -2.76 -7.58 -17.76
CA ILE A 26 -3.72 -8.68 -17.65
C ILE A 26 -3.05 -9.92 -18.23
N GLY A 27 -2.97 -11.01 -17.45
CA GLY A 27 -2.51 -12.30 -17.96
C GLY A 27 -2.14 -13.35 -16.92
N LYS A 28 -3.14 -13.90 -16.21
CA LYS A 28 -3.34 -15.33 -15.80
C LYS A 28 -4.06 -15.43 -14.45
N GLY A 29 -5.31 -15.89 -14.49
CA GLY A 29 -6.09 -16.32 -13.33
C GLY A 29 -6.73 -15.19 -12.54
N ALA A 30 -8.05 -15.18 -12.45
CA ALA A 30 -8.79 -14.31 -11.55
C ALA A 30 -8.57 -14.76 -10.09
N HIS A 31 -7.41 -14.47 -9.51
CA HIS A 31 -7.33 -14.31 -8.05
C HIS A 31 -7.93 -12.94 -7.76
N MET A 32 -9.00 -12.87 -6.95
CA MET A 32 -9.49 -11.59 -6.44
C MET A 32 -8.31 -10.85 -5.82
N ALA A 33 -7.94 -9.70 -6.40
CA ALA A 33 -6.83 -8.92 -5.91
C ALA A 33 -7.14 -8.46 -4.49
N LYS A 34 -6.57 -9.15 -3.49
CA LYS A 34 -6.66 -8.76 -2.09
C LYS A 34 -6.11 -7.35 -1.97
N ARG A 35 -6.86 -6.45 -1.35
CA ARG A 35 -6.33 -5.11 -1.04
C ARG A 35 -5.22 -5.29 0.00
N VAL A 36 -4.01 -4.93 -0.39
CA VAL A 36 -2.85 -4.92 0.51
C VAL A 36 -2.57 -3.47 0.91
N LYS A 37 -2.59 -3.22 2.21
CA LYS A 37 -2.21 -1.93 2.80
C LYS A 37 -1.05 -2.14 3.74
N MET A 38 -0.10 -1.22 3.74
CA MET A 38 1.06 -1.26 4.61
C MET A 38 1.23 0.10 5.29
N TYR A 39 1.28 0.07 6.61
CA TYR A 39 1.66 1.20 7.45
C TYR A 39 3.11 1.04 7.87
N GLY A 40 3.92 2.05 7.58
CA GLY A 40 5.36 2.02 7.80
C GLY A 40 5.92 3.36 8.28
N ILE A 41 7.22 3.34 8.52
CA ILE A 41 8.04 4.52 8.78
C ILE A 41 9.20 4.49 7.80
N SER A 42 9.42 5.56 7.03
CA SER A 42 10.40 5.58 5.93
C SER A 42 11.84 5.40 6.41
N THR A 43 12.14 5.80 7.64
CA THR A 43 13.46 5.68 8.29
C THR A 43 13.71 4.32 8.97
N CYS A 44 12.74 3.41 8.96
CA CYS A 44 12.85 2.10 9.62
C CYS A 44 13.29 1.00 8.65
N THR A 45 14.37 0.29 8.98
CA THR A 45 14.89 -0.84 8.18
C THR A 45 13.85 -1.95 7.98
N HIS A 46 13.02 -2.25 8.99
CA HIS A 46 11.99 -3.27 8.86
C HIS A 46 10.86 -2.86 7.91
N SER A 47 10.49 -1.57 7.89
CA SER A 47 9.48 -1.06 6.96
C SER A 47 9.99 -1.10 5.53
N ARG A 48 11.25 -0.72 5.31
CA ARG A 48 11.89 -0.83 3.99
C ARG A 48 11.96 -2.28 3.50
N CYS A 49 12.36 -3.21 4.36
CA CYS A 49 12.40 -4.65 4.07
C CYS A 49 11.05 -5.17 3.57
N ALA A 50 9.95 -4.82 4.26
CA ALA A 50 8.62 -5.29 3.89
C ALA A 50 8.14 -4.68 2.57
N LYS A 51 8.40 -3.38 2.36
CA LYS A 51 8.07 -2.66 1.12
C LYS A 51 8.78 -3.28 -0.08
N GLU A 52 10.09 -3.52 0.04
CA GLU A 52 10.90 -4.19 -0.99
C GLU A 52 10.42 -5.62 -1.26
N PHE A 53 10.02 -6.36 -0.22
CA PHE A 53 9.50 -7.72 -0.38
C PHE A 53 8.15 -7.76 -1.11
N LEU A 54 7.19 -6.88 -0.75
CA LEU A 54 5.91 -6.78 -1.44
C LEU A 54 6.08 -6.36 -2.91
N SER A 55 7.00 -5.42 -3.18
CA SER A 55 7.36 -5.04 -4.55
C SER A 55 8.03 -6.18 -5.31
N PHE A 56 8.88 -6.97 -4.67
CA PHE A 56 9.54 -8.13 -5.28
C PHE A 56 8.54 -9.20 -5.70
N LEU A 57 7.49 -9.42 -4.89
CA LEU A 57 6.39 -10.33 -5.23
C LEU A 57 5.49 -9.80 -6.36
N GLY A 58 5.66 -8.54 -6.79
CA GLY A 58 4.83 -7.93 -7.83
C GLY A 58 3.37 -7.70 -7.41
N VAL A 59 3.11 -7.63 -6.11
CA VAL A 59 1.78 -7.39 -5.55
C VAL A 59 1.48 -5.90 -5.60
N GLU A 60 0.25 -5.54 -5.95
CA GLU A 60 -0.22 -4.16 -5.82
C GLU A 60 -0.57 -3.87 -4.37
N PHE A 61 0.09 -2.87 -3.77
CA PHE A 61 -0.13 -2.48 -2.37
C PHE A 61 -0.08 -0.98 -2.18
N GLU A 62 -0.86 -0.49 -1.21
CA GLU A 62 -0.80 0.89 -0.74
C GLU A 62 0.17 0.96 0.44
N CYS A 63 1.19 1.82 0.35
CA CYS A 63 2.13 2.06 1.44
C CYS A 63 1.93 3.48 1.98
N THR A 64 1.68 3.59 3.28
CA THR A 64 1.61 4.89 3.96
C THR A 64 2.74 4.98 4.98
N ASP A 65 3.67 5.88 4.71
CA ASP A 65 4.79 6.21 5.60
C ASP A 65 4.34 7.34 6.54
N LEU A 66 4.13 7.02 7.82
CA LEU A 66 3.51 7.94 8.80
C LEU A 66 4.38 9.16 9.10
N ASP A 67 5.69 9.06 8.88
CA ASP A 67 6.65 10.15 9.06
C ASP A 67 6.66 11.15 7.89
N LEU A 68 6.05 10.81 6.76
CA LEU A 68 6.01 11.66 5.55
C LEU A 68 4.69 12.44 5.39
N ILE A 69 3.70 12.19 6.25
CA ILE A 69 2.38 12.83 6.21
C ILE A 69 2.22 13.86 7.33
N SER A 70 1.12 14.63 7.30
CA SER A 70 0.83 15.61 8.35
C SER A 70 0.59 14.94 9.70
N LYS A 71 0.94 15.63 10.79
CA LYS A 71 0.78 15.11 12.16
C LYS A 71 -0.66 14.71 12.49
N GLU A 72 -1.64 15.45 11.98
CA GLU A 72 -3.06 15.15 12.15
C GLU A 72 -3.44 13.80 11.52
N MET A 73 -3.05 13.59 10.25
CA MET A 73 -3.28 12.32 9.56
C MET A 73 -2.49 11.18 10.21
N ALA A 74 -1.24 11.44 10.61
CA ALA A 74 -0.42 10.46 11.32
C ALA A 74 -1.06 9.99 12.62
N GLY A 75 -1.69 10.89 13.38
CA GLY A 75 -2.44 10.54 14.59
C GLY A 75 -3.60 9.59 14.32
N LEU A 76 -4.39 9.85 13.27
CA LEU A 76 -5.50 8.98 12.87
C LEU A 76 -5.01 7.59 12.45
N LEU A 77 -3.94 7.52 11.66
CA LEU A 77 -3.37 6.25 11.22
C LEU A 77 -2.67 5.50 12.36
N MET A 78 -2.06 6.19 13.32
CA MET A 78 -1.51 5.54 14.51
C MET A 78 -2.60 4.85 15.33
N GLU A 79 -3.76 5.50 15.53
CA GLU A 79 -4.91 4.89 16.20
C GLU A 79 -5.45 3.69 15.42
N GLU A 80 -5.48 3.75 14.08
CA GLU A 80 -5.83 2.61 13.24
C GLU A 80 -4.84 1.44 13.42
N VAL A 81 -3.54 1.69 13.33
CA VAL A 81 -2.49 0.68 13.56
C VAL A 81 -2.60 0.08 14.96
N LYS A 82 -2.88 0.91 15.97
CA LYS A 82 -3.10 0.46 17.35
C LYS A 82 -4.29 -0.49 17.46
N ARG A 83 -5.37 -0.22 16.73
CA ARG A 83 -6.53 -1.12 16.68
C ARG A 83 -6.21 -2.44 15.98
N LEU A 84 -5.36 -2.42 14.95
CA LEU A 84 -4.98 -3.62 14.19
C LEU A 84 -4.05 -4.55 14.97
N ASN A 85 -3.05 -4.03 15.69
CA ASN A 85 -2.01 -4.85 16.32
C ASN A 85 -1.87 -4.68 17.85
N GLY A 86 -2.62 -3.77 18.46
CA GLY A 86 -2.59 -3.46 19.89
C GLY A 86 -1.31 -2.74 20.40
N ARG A 87 -0.23 -2.70 19.62
CA ARG A 87 1.12 -2.29 20.06
C ARG A 87 1.80 -1.24 19.17
N CYS A 88 1.06 -0.56 18.29
CA CYS A 88 1.58 0.46 17.36
C CYS A 88 2.93 0.08 16.71
N SER A 89 3.06 -1.18 16.30
CA SER A 89 4.33 -1.71 15.79
C SER A 89 4.41 -1.57 14.28
N PHE A 90 5.61 -1.25 13.76
CA PHE A 90 5.83 -1.07 12.33
C PHE A 90 6.88 -2.06 11.79
N PRO A 91 6.72 -2.53 10.54
CA PRO A 91 5.58 -2.31 9.65
C PRO A 91 4.34 -3.09 10.09
N THR A 92 3.14 -2.55 9.83
CA THR A 92 1.87 -3.27 9.94
C THR A 92 1.27 -3.41 8.55
N ILE A 93 1.05 -4.64 8.11
CA ILE A 93 0.59 -4.97 6.77
C ILE A 93 -0.78 -5.63 6.91
N LEU A 94 -1.77 -5.07 6.25
CA LEU A 94 -3.14 -5.58 6.16
C LEU A 94 -3.33 -6.19 4.77
N ILE A 95 -3.58 -7.50 4.71
CA ILE A 95 -3.82 -8.25 3.47
C ILE A 95 -5.24 -8.81 3.56
N GLY A 96 -6.19 -8.14 2.91
CA GLY A 96 -7.61 -8.45 3.11
C GLY A 96 -7.99 -8.24 4.58
N ASP A 97 -8.38 -9.32 5.27
CA ASP A 97 -8.73 -9.32 6.70
C ASP A 97 -7.57 -9.75 7.61
N LYS A 98 -6.43 -10.17 7.05
CA LYS A 98 -5.28 -10.67 7.81
C LYS A 98 -4.30 -9.54 8.12
N VAL A 99 -3.92 -9.42 9.39
CA VAL A 99 -2.92 -8.44 9.85
C VAL A 99 -1.59 -9.15 10.09
N VAL A 100 -0.53 -8.66 9.46
CA VAL A 100 0.86 -9.12 9.64
C VAL A 100 1.69 -7.98 10.22
N VAL A 101 2.39 -8.26 11.32
CA VAL A 101 3.23 -7.28 12.02
C VAL A 101 4.70 -7.65 11.86
N GLY A 102 5.50 -6.70 11.35
CA GLY A 102 6.92 -6.86 11.06
C GLY A 102 7.23 -7.33 9.63
N CYS A 103 8.51 -7.33 9.26
CA CYS A 103 8.97 -7.89 7.98
C CYS A 103 9.05 -9.44 8.07
N ARG A 104 7.89 -10.11 8.16
CA ARG A 104 7.78 -11.58 8.23
C ARG A 104 7.38 -12.15 6.87
N LYS A 105 8.38 -12.50 6.07
CA LYS A 105 8.20 -12.89 4.65
C LYS A 105 7.27 -14.10 4.51
N GLU A 106 7.42 -15.07 5.39
CA GLU A 106 6.65 -16.32 5.40
C GLU A 106 5.16 -16.04 5.62
N LEU A 107 4.83 -15.19 6.61
CA LEU A 107 3.44 -14.82 6.89
C LEU A 107 2.82 -13.96 5.81
N ILE A 108 3.60 -13.06 5.20
CA ILE A 108 3.15 -12.23 4.08
C ILE A 108 2.79 -13.13 2.91
N GLN A 109 3.67 -14.08 2.56
CA GLN A 109 3.44 -15.02 1.47
C GLN A 109 2.24 -15.92 1.76
N GLU A 110 2.15 -16.48 2.96
CA GLU A 110 1.01 -17.30 3.39
C GLU A 110 -0.32 -16.53 3.33
N ALA A 111 -0.33 -15.25 3.71
CA ALA A 111 -1.50 -14.39 3.65
C ALA A 111 -1.95 -14.07 2.21
N LEU A 112 -1.00 -14.04 1.27
CA LEU A 112 -1.29 -13.87 -0.14
C LEU A 112 -1.79 -15.16 -0.79
N GLU A 113 -1.26 -16.32 -0.37
CA GLU A 113 -1.57 -17.64 -0.96
C GLU A 113 -2.87 -18.29 -0.44
N ASN A 114 -3.25 -18.11 0.83
CA ASN A 114 -4.37 -18.85 1.45
C ASN A 114 -5.73 -18.13 1.40
N ASP A 115 -6.30 -17.93 0.21
CA ASP A 115 -7.77 -17.78 0.03
C ASP A 115 -8.26 -18.65 -1.13
#